data_AF-A0A847A2A0-F1
#
_entry.id   AF-A0A847A2A0-F1
#
_cell.length_a   1.000
_cell.length_b   1.000
_cell.length_c   1.000
_cell.angle_alpha   90.00
_cell.angle_beta   90.00
_cell.angle_gamma   90.00
#
_symmetry.space_group_name_H-M   'P 1'
#
loop_
_entity.id
_entity.type
_entity.pdbx_description
1 polymer ?
#
loop_
_entity_poly.entity_id
_entity_poly.type
_entity_poly.pdbx_seq_one_letter_code
_entity_poly.pdbx_strand_id
1 'polypeptide(L)'
;YAPLDRRLAAVDEFVADNPGIEIVTQTGTVSGNAALDTAAQVAALLSANPVDGDVQAIWSHWNEFTRGAMTALSDAGRSDVAVYTVDLTDQELPFFWDETVDFRAASATNPATIGRSQVRLAWVKAAGNEEGNLLVEPALITKADLPDEEISFVELVEYVPAWNADDSTWPAWIKSLHERSAQ
;
A
#
# COMPACT_ATOMS: atom_id res chain seq x y z
N TYR A 1 4.82 2.35 -15.57
CA TYR A 1 4.13 1.08 -15.23
C TYR A 1 2.69 1.41 -14.92
N ALA A 2 1.71 0.91 -15.68
CA ALA A 2 0.36 1.51 -15.71
C ALA A 2 -0.32 1.80 -14.35
N PRO A 3 -0.25 0.92 -13.32
CA PRO A 3 -0.77 1.27 -11.99
C PRO A 3 0.01 2.40 -11.30
N LEU A 4 1.34 2.39 -11.39
CA LEU A 4 2.21 3.40 -10.79
C LEU A 4 2.01 4.76 -11.46
N ASP A 5 1.88 4.77 -12.79
CA ASP A 5 1.67 5.98 -13.58
C ASP A 5 0.34 6.67 -13.22
N ARG A 6 -0.73 5.89 -12.97
CA ARG A 6 -2.02 6.43 -12.50
C ARG A 6 -1.94 7.02 -11.09
N ARG A 7 -1.21 6.35 -10.19
CA ARG A 7 -1.00 6.81 -8.81
C ARG A 7 -0.21 8.13 -8.80
N LEU A 8 0.80 8.26 -9.68
CA LEU A 8 1.56 9.50 -9.82
C LEU A 8 0.71 10.67 -10.32
N ALA A 9 -0.16 10.44 -11.32
CA ALA A 9 -1.06 11.50 -11.80
C ALA A 9 -1.99 12.05 -10.69
N ALA A 10 -2.43 11.20 -9.75
CA ALA A 10 -3.20 11.64 -8.60
C ALA A 10 -2.37 12.46 -7.59
N VAL A 11 -1.07 12.16 -7.46
CA VAL A 11 -0.15 13.00 -6.65
C VAL A 11 0.07 14.35 -7.30
N ASP A 12 0.25 14.40 -8.62
CA ASP A 12 0.42 15.67 -9.35
C ASP A 12 -0.79 16.59 -9.15
N GLU A 13 -2.01 16.03 -9.23
CA GLU A 13 -3.26 16.75 -8.94
C GLU A 13 -3.33 17.21 -7.47
N PHE A 14 -3.03 16.30 -6.53
CA PHE A 14 -3.02 16.63 -5.11
C PHE A 14 -2.04 17.77 -4.77
N VAL A 15 -0.83 17.75 -5.33
CA VAL A 15 0.18 18.81 -5.10
C VAL A 15 -0.27 20.12 -5.74
N ALA A 16 -0.88 20.09 -6.93
CA ALA A 16 -1.42 21.29 -7.57
C ALA A 16 -2.51 21.97 -6.73
N ASP A 17 -3.34 21.19 -6.05
CA ASP A 17 -4.41 21.68 -5.17
C ASP A 17 -3.91 22.10 -3.77
N ASN A 18 -2.68 21.71 -3.40
CA ASN A 18 -2.09 21.97 -2.09
C ASN A 18 -0.75 22.71 -2.23
N PRO A 19 -0.75 24.03 -2.51
CA PRO A 19 0.46 24.79 -2.85
C PRO A 19 1.50 24.91 -1.72
N GLY A 20 1.18 24.44 -0.52
CA GLY A 20 2.13 24.33 0.59
C GLY A 20 2.95 23.03 0.58
N ILE A 21 2.68 22.11 -0.36
CA ILE A 21 3.39 20.85 -0.52
C ILE A 21 4.32 20.97 -1.74
N GLU A 22 5.59 20.66 -1.53
CA GLU A 22 6.62 20.69 -2.57
C GLU A 22 7.21 19.28 -2.76
N ILE A 23 7.37 18.86 -4.02
CA ILE A 23 8.10 17.63 -4.36
C ILE A 23 9.60 17.96 -4.38
N VAL A 24 10.28 17.66 -3.28
CA VAL A 24 11.75 17.85 -3.15
C VAL A 24 12.52 16.91 -4.09
N THR A 25 12.05 15.68 -4.22
CA THR A 25 12.62 14.67 -5.12
C THR A 25 11.56 13.68 -5.56
N GLN A 26 11.84 13.01 -6.67
CA GLN A 26 11.09 11.84 -7.11
C GLN A 26 12.08 10.80 -7.62
N THR A 27 12.07 9.60 -7.02
CA THR A 27 12.99 8.52 -7.34
C THR A 27 12.30 7.16 -7.21
N GLY A 28 12.86 6.15 -7.88
CA GLY A 28 12.39 4.78 -7.79
C GLY A 28 12.73 4.00 -9.06
N THR A 29 13.27 2.79 -8.89
CA THR A 29 13.61 1.90 -10.00
C THR A 29 12.87 0.59 -9.82
N VAL A 30 12.02 0.22 -10.78
CA VAL A 30 11.44 -1.12 -10.80
C VAL A 30 12.51 -2.10 -11.28
N SER A 31 13.06 -2.87 -10.35
CA SER A 31 14.10 -3.85 -10.59
C SER A 31 13.84 -5.14 -9.78
N GLY A 32 14.67 -6.16 -9.97
CA GLY A 32 14.64 -7.36 -9.13
C GLY A 32 15.05 -7.12 -7.67
N ASN A 33 15.58 -5.95 -7.34
CA ASN A 33 16.03 -5.54 -6.00
C ASN A 33 15.49 -4.15 -5.65
N ALA A 34 14.23 -3.85 -6.01
CA ALA A 34 13.65 -2.51 -5.91
C ALA A 34 13.79 -1.87 -4.50
N ALA A 35 13.61 -2.65 -3.43
CA ALA A 35 13.82 -2.16 -2.07
C ALA A 35 15.27 -1.71 -1.80
N LEU A 36 16.26 -2.50 -2.24
CA LEU A 36 17.68 -2.16 -2.07
C LEU A 36 18.07 -0.92 -2.88
N ASP A 37 17.62 -0.85 -4.13
CA ASP A 37 17.86 0.31 -4.99
C ASP A 37 17.24 1.58 -4.38
N THR A 38 16.03 1.46 -3.82
CA THR A 38 15.33 2.57 -3.17
C THR A 38 16.03 3.00 -1.89
N ALA A 39 16.51 2.05 -1.07
CA ALA A 39 17.28 2.38 0.14
C ALA A 39 18.52 3.22 -0.19
N ALA A 40 19.26 2.84 -1.24
CA ALA A 40 20.43 3.61 -1.68
C ALA A 40 20.05 5.02 -2.18
N GLN A 41 18.95 5.15 -2.91
CA GLN A 41 18.45 6.44 -3.42
C GLN A 41 17.99 7.36 -2.28
N VAL A 42 17.24 6.81 -1.31
CA VAL A 42 16.75 7.57 -0.14
C VAL A 42 17.91 7.94 0.78
N ALA A 43 18.88 7.05 1.01
CA ALA A 43 20.06 7.38 1.80
C ALA A 43 20.86 8.56 1.20
N ALA A 44 20.99 8.59 -0.14
CA ALA A 44 21.61 9.72 -0.84
C ALA A 44 20.79 11.01 -0.69
N LEU A 45 19.46 10.94 -0.77
CA LEU A 45 18.57 12.06 -0.51
C LEU A 45 18.75 12.62 0.91
N LEU A 46 18.68 11.76 1.93
CA LEU A 46 18.80 12.16 3.33
C LEU A 46 20.17 12.79 3.62
N SER A 47 21.23 12.24 3.01
CA SER A 47 22.58 12.82 3.12
C SER A 47 22.68 14.21 2.49
N ALA A 48 21.93 14.47 1.41
CA ALA A 48 21.87 15.77 0.76
C ALA A 48 20.94 16.78 1.48
N ASN A 49 20.07 16.29 2.37
CA ASN A 49 19.07 17.08 3.10
C ASN A 49 19.15 16.79 4.61
N PRO A 50 20.26 17.20 5.28
CA PRO A 50 20.55 16.82 6.65
C PRO A 50 19.76 17.61 7.71
N VAL A 51 18.98 18.62 7.32
CA VAL A 51 18.28 19.50 8.26
C VAL A 51 16.87 18.96 8.54
N ASP A 52 16.49 18.97 9.82
CA ASP A 52 15.11 18.72 10.25
C ASP A 52 14.16 19.68 9.55
N GLY A 53 13.28 19.14 8.69
CA GLY A 53 12.28 19.90 7.94
C GLY A 53 12.53 20.02 6.44
N ASP A 54 13.73 19.71 5.92
CA ASP A 54 13.98 19.73 4.47
C ASP A 54 13.21 18.61 3.75
N VAL A 55 12.99 17.49 4.44
CA VAL A 55 12.12 16.39 4.01
C VAL A 55 11.19 16.06 5.16
N GLN A 56 9.89 16.30 4.99
CA GLN A 56 8.89 16.10 6.04
C GLN A 56 8.11 14.79 5.87
N ALA A 57 8.02 14.29 4.64
CA ALA A 57 7.31 13.06 4.34
C ALA A 57 7.90 12.35 3.13
N ILE A 58 7.77 11.02 3.13
CA ILE A 58 7.97 10.15 1.97
C ILE A 58 6.64 9.47 1.66
N TRP A 59 6.17 9.62 0.43
CA TRP A 59 5.07 8.83 -0.10
C TRP A 59 5.57 7.85 -1.15
N SER A 60 5.16 6.59 -1.03
CA SER A 60 5.53 5.52 -1.96
C SER A 60 4.29 4.91 -2.61
N HIS A 61 4.34 4.73 -3.93
CA HIS A 61 3.24 4.10 -4.67
C HIS A 61 3.40 2.58 -4.85
N TRP A 62 4.27 1.93 -4.07
CA TRP A 62 4.52 0.48 -4.07
C TRP A 62 5.27 0.08 -2.79
N ASN A 63 4.86 -1.02 -2.15
CA ASN A 63 5.45 -1.46 -0.87
C ASN A 63 6.96 -1.77 -0.94
N GLU A 64 7.51 -2.25 -2.05
CA GLU A 64 8.97 -2.43 -2.18
C GLU A 64 9.74 -1.12 -1.99
N PHE A 65 9.21 -0.01 -2.52
CA PHE A 65 9.82 1.30 -2.35
C PHE A 65 9.71 1.78 -0.90
N THR A 66 8.59 1.47 -0.24
CA THR A 66 8.39 1.75 1.19
C THR A 66 9.40 1.03 2.06
N ARG A 67 9.64 -0.26 1.81
CA ARG A 67 10.65 -1.01 2.55
C ARG A 67 12.04 -0.38 2.41
N GLY A 68 12.42 -0.02 1.18
CA GLY A 68 13.69 0.67 0.94
C GLY A 68 13.78 2.00 1.69
N ALA A 69 12.72 2.80 1.65
CA ALA A 69 12.65 4.08 2.36
C ALA A 69 12.75 3.89 3.89
N MET A 70 12.00 2.94 4.47
CA MET A 70 12.04 2.64 5.89
C MET A 70 13.43 2.16 6.34
N THR A 71 14.09 1.30 5.57
CA THR A 71 15.47 0.88 5.85
C THR A 71 16.41 2.10 5.89
N ALA A 72 16.37 2.96 4.88
CA ALA A 72 17.23 4.13 4.82
C ALA A 72 16.95 5.15 5.94
N LEU A 73 15.67 5.35 6.30
CA LEU A 73 15.29 6.23 7.41
C LEU A 73 15.76 5.68 8.76
N SER A 74 15.57 4.38 9.01
CA SER A 74 16.01 3.71 10.23
C SER A 74 17.54 3.76 10.36
N ASP A 75 18.28 3.44 9.29
CA ASP A 75 19.74 3.50 9.26
C ASP A 75 20.28 4.92 9.48
N ALA A 76 19.56 5.93 9.00
CA ALA A 76 19.91 7.34 9.18
C ALA A 76 19.42 7.94 10.50
N GLY A 77 18.62 7.21 11.28
CA GLY A 77 17.98 7.72 12.50
C GLY A 77 16.98 8.86 12.26
N ARG A 78 16.32 8.88 11.09
CA ARG A 78 15.41 9.94 10.63
C ARG A 78 13.94 9.59 10.89
N SER A 79 13.59 9.37 12.16
CA SER A 79 12.20 9.12 12.59
C SER A 79 11.32 10.38 12.57
N ASP A 80 11.87 11.54 12.21
CA ASP A 80 11.14 12.79 11.97
C ASP A 80 10.38 12.81 10.63
N VAL A 81 10.71 11.90 9.71
CA VAL A 81 10.12 11.84 8.36
C VAL A 81 8.92 10.90 8.35
N ALA A 82 7.74 11.46 8.09
CA ALA A 82 6.51 10.68 8.01
C ALA A 82 6.48 9.79 6.75
N VAL A 83 6.10 8.52 6.89
CA VAL A 83 6.01 7.58 5.77
C VAL A 83 4.55 7.23 5.49
N TYR A 84 4.18 7.35 4.21
CA TYR A 84 2.87 6.98 3.67
C TYR A 84 3.06 6.07 2.47
N THR A 85 2.18 5.08 2.30
CA THR A 85 2.35 4.11 1.23
C THR A 85 1.06 3.66 0.56
N VAL A 86 1.24 3.02 -0.59
CA VAL A 86 0.28 2.14 -1.23
C VAL A 86 0.76 0.70 -1.11
N ASP A 87 -0.19 -0.21 -0.95
CA ASP A 87 0.01 -1.63 -0.69
C ASP A 87 0.50 -1.90 0.75
N LEU A 88 0.14 -3.07 1.29
CA LEU A 88 0.50 -3.50 2.65
C LEU A 88 0.55 -5.03 2.68
N THR A 89 1.63 -5.58 3.22
CA THR A 89 1.77 -7.01 3.51
C THR A 89 2.07 -7.24 4.99
N ASP A 90 2.20 -8.50 5.38
CA ASP A 90 2.72 -8.89 6.69
C ASP A 90 4.15 -8.40 6.96
N GLN A 91 4.91 -8.05 5.92
CA GLN A 91 6.25 -7.49 6.07
C GLN A 91 6.24 -6.01 6.44
N GLU A 92 5.25 -5.25 5.98
CA GLU A 92 5.16 -3.81 6.26
C GLU A 92 4.30 -3.47 7.47
N LEU A 93 3.33 -4.33 7.80
CA LEU A 93 2.41 -4.12 8.92
C LEU A 93 3.14 -3.83 10.26
N PRO A 94 4.19 -4.56 10.67
CA PRO A 94 4.88 -4.31 11.93
C PRO A 94 5.46 -2.89 12.07
N PHE A 95 5.75 -2.19 10.96
CA PHE A 95 6.31 -0.83 11.03
C PHE A 95 5.35 0.19 11.64
N PHE A 96 4.06 -0.10 11.79
CA PHE A 96 3.16 0.80 12.52
C PHE A 96 3.53 0.91 14.01
N TRP A 97 4.17 -0.12 14.57
CA TRP A 97 4.66 -0.18 15.95
C TRP A 97 6.17 0.02 16.08
N ASP A 98 6.91 0.13 14.97
CA ASP A 98 8.34 0.41 14.97
C ASP A 98 8.59 1.91 15.23
N GLU A 99 9.27 2.25 16.32
CA GLU A 99 9.59 3.64 16.68
C GLU A 99 10.77 4.22 15.89
N THR A 100 11.52 3.40 15.12
CA THR A 100 12.64 3.87 14.30
C THR A 100 12.20 4.60 13.04
N VAL A 101 10.91 4.49 12.67
CA VAL A 101 10.30 5.16 11.51
C VAL A 101 8.92 5.69 11.87
N ASP A 102 8.52 6.83 11.31
CA ASP A 102 7.18 7.39 11.51
C ASP A 102 6.21 6.89 10.43
N PHE A 103 5.85 5.60 10.48
CA PHE A 103 4.90 5.02 9.54
C PHE A 103 3.45 5.36 9.91
N ARG A 104 2.79 6.17 9.06
CA ARG A 104 1.51 6.79 9.42
C ARG A 104 0.30 6.17 8.75
N ALA A 105 0.41 5.79 7.47
CA ALA A 105 -0.70 5.19 6.76
C ALA A 105 -0.31 4.38 5.53
N ALA A 106 -1.16 3.39 5.22
CA ALA A 106 -1.15 2.63 3.98
C ALA A 106 -2.54 2.67 3.32
N SER A 107 -2.60 2.98 2.03
CA SER A 107 -3.77 2.67 1.20
C SER A 107 -3.55 1.32 0.55
N ALA A 108 -4.28 0.30 0.97
CA ALA A 108 -3.99 -1.07 0.56
C ALA A 108 -5.25 -1.90 0.35
N THR A 109 -5.14 -2.90 -0.50
CA THR A 109 -6.19 -3.89 -0.73
C THR A 109 -5.66 -5.23 -0.27
N ASN A 110 -6.47 -6.03 0.44
CA ASN A 110 -6.06 -7.37 0.84
C ASN A 110 -5.71 -8.23 -0.40
N PRO A 111 -4.45 -8.69 -0.55
CA PRO A 111 -4.02 -9.49 -1.69
C PRO A 111 -4.85 -10.77 -1.89
N ALA A 112 -5.36 -11.36 -0.81
CA ALA A 112 -6.25 -12.53 -0.88
C ALA A 112 -7.59 -12.18 -1.52
N THR A 113 -8.15 -11.00 -1.24
CA THR A 113 -9.40 -10.53 -1.88
C THR A 113 -9.18 -10.26 -3.37
N ILE A 114 -8.04 -9.71 -3.76
CA ILE A 114 -7.65 -9.54 -5.17
C ILE A 114 -7.58 -10.90 -5.87
N GLY A 115 -6.85 -11.87 -5.28
CA GLY A 115 -6.69 -13.22 -5.84
C GLY A 115 -8.03 -13.96 -6.00
N ARG A 116 -8.88 -13.94 -4.96
CA ARG A 116 -10.24 -14.50 -5.01
C ARG A 116 -11.07 -13.86 -6.13
N SER A 117 -11.00 -12.54 -6.24
CA SER A 117 -11.71 -11.77 -7.27
C SER A 117 -11.27 -12.12 -8.68
N GLN A 118 -9.96 -12.30 -8.91
CA GLN A 118 -9.41 -12.69 -10.21
C GLN A 118 -9.83 -14.11 -10.61
N VAL A 119 -9.73 -15.08 -9.70
CA VAL A 119 -10.17 -16.46 -9.97
C VAL A 119 -11.67 -16.51 -10.26
N ARG A 120 -12.47 -15.73 -9.54
CA ARG A 120 -13.92 -15.60 -9.80
C ARG A 120 -14.19 -15.07 -11.20
N LEU A 121 -13.55 -13.96 -11.61
CA LEU A 121 -13.73 -13.41 -12.96
C LEU A 121 -13.31 -14.40 -14.05
N ALA A 122 -12.23 -15.16 -13.81
CA ALA A 122 -11.82 -16.22 -14.73
C ALA A 122 -12.91 -17.29 -14.93
N TRP A 123 -13.62 -17.68 -13.86
CA TRP A 123 -14.76 -18.61 -13.95
C TRP A 123 -15.97 -18.01 -14.67
N VAL A 124 -16.30 -16.73 -14.42
CA VAL A 124 -17.37 -16.01 -15.14
C VAL A 124 -17.12 -16.05 -16.65
N LYS A 125 -15.89 -15.72 -17.05
CA LYS A 125 -15.44 -15.74 -18.44
C LYS A 125 -15.43 -17.15 -19.03
N ALA A 126 -14.94 -18.14 -18.28
CA ALA A 126 -14.92 -19.54 -18.72
C ALA A 126 -16.33 -20.10 -18.95
N ALA A 127 -17.33 -19.61 -18.21
CA ALA A 127 -18.74 -19.94 -18.39
C ALA A 127 -19.41 -19.19 -19.57
N GLY A 128 -18.66 -18.38 -20.33
CA GLY A 128 -19.14 -17.65 -21.50
C GLY A 128 -19.94 -16.38 -21.19
N ASN A 129 -19.89 -15.88 -19.95
CA ASN A 129 -20.49 -14.59 -19.59
C ASN A 129 -19.50 -13.46 -19.85
N GLU A 130 -20.00 -12.28 -20.23
CA GLU A 130 -19.18 -11.08 -20.32
C GLU A 130 -18.76 -10.59 -18.92
N GLU A 131 -17.51 -10.17 -18.80
CA GLU A 131 -16.98 -9.53 -17.61
C GLU A 131 -16.63 -8.05 -17.86
N GLY A 132 -17.08 -7.18 -16.95
CA GLY A 132 -16.65 -5.79 -16.88
C GLY A 132 -15.37 -5.61 -16.06
N ASN A 133 -14.95 -4.36 -15.88
CA ASN A 133 -13.90 -4.03 -14.92
C ASN A 133 -14.42 -4.24 -13.49
N LEU A 134 -13.61 -4.89 -12.66
CA LEU A 134 -13.86 -5.02 -11.23
C LEU A 134 -12.90 -4.12 -10.48
N LEU A 135 -13.44 -3.16 -9.74
CA LEU A 135 -12.70 -2.42 -8.73
C LEU A 135 -12.73 -3.24 -7.43
N VAL A 136 -11.56 -3.60 -6.92
CA VAL A 136 -11.44 -4.06 -5.54
C VAL A 136 -11.09 -2.82 -4.73
N GLU A 137 -11.97 -2.43 -3.83
CA GLU A 137 -11.80 -1.19 -3.08
C GLU A 137 -10.59 -1.29 -2.14
N PRO A 138 -9.68 -0.30 -2.15
CA PRO A 138 -8.63 -0.23 -1.14
C PRO A 138 -9.20 0.28 0.20
N ALA A 139 -8.67 -0.26 1.29
CA ALA A 139 -8.85 0.31 2.62
C ALA A 139 -7.76 1.34 2.90
N LEU A 140 -8.08 2.36 3.69
CA LEU A 140 -7.08 3.19 4.36
C LEU A 140 -6.81 2.59 5.73
N ILE A 141 -5.54 2.28 6.01
CA ILE A 141 -5.05 1.84 7.31
C ILE A 141 -4.20 2.97 7.86
N THR A 142 -4.59 3.55 8.99
CA THR A 142 -3.77 4.55 9.68
C THR A 142 -3.28 4.02 11.02
N LYS A 143 -2.16 4.55 11.52
CA LYS A 143 -1.66 4.22 12.86
C LYS A 143 -2.71 4.44 13.96
N ALA A 144 -3.60 5.41 13.77
CA ALA A 144 -4.67 5.72 14.73
C ALA A 144 -5.83 4.70 14.74
N ASP A 145 -5.98 3.92 13.67
CA ASP A 145 -6.99 2.86 13.60
C ASP A 145 -6.53 1.57 14.32
N LEU A 146 -5.24 1.45 14.60
CA LEU A 146 -4.59 0.25 15.14
C LEU A 146 -4.44 0.32 16.67
N PRO A 147 -4.45 -0.83 17.36
CA PRO A 147 -4.21 -0.88 18.81
C PRO A 147 -2.74 -0.62 19.15
N ASP A 148 -2.46 -0.40 20.44
CA ASP A 148 -1.10 -0.19 20.93
C ASP A 148 -0.24 -1.47 20.80
N GLU A 149 -0.86 -2.65 20.91
CA GLU A 149 -0.19 -3.92 20.70
C GLU A 149 -0.07 -4.31 19.23
N GLU A 150 1.05 -4.92 18.84
CA GLU A 150 1.23 -5.45 17.49
C GLU A 150 0.20 -6.55 17.18
N ILE A 151 -0.43 -6.44 16.01
CA ILE A 151 -1.40 -7.43 15.51
C ILE A 151 -0.87 -8.13 14.26
N SER A 152 -1.37 -9.34 14.03
CA SER A 152 -1.12 -10.06 12.79
C SER A 152 -1.93 -9.49 11.62
N PHE A 153 -1.48 -9.80 10.41
CA PHE A 153 -2.17 -9.43 9.17
C PHE A 153 -3.59 -9.99 9.06
N VAL A 154 -3.88 -11.10 9.75
CA VAL A 154 -5.21 -11.73 9.80
C VAL A 154 -6.15 -10.93 10.71
N GLU A 155 -5.64 -10.40 11.82
CA GLU A 155 -6.39 -9.63 12.82
C GLU A 155 -6.71 -8.21 12.33
N LEU A 156 -6.04 -7.71 11.28
CA LEU A 156 -6.25 -6.37 10.73
C LEU A 156 -7.72 -6.05 10.41
N VAL A 157 -8.52 -7.05 10.04
CA VAL A 157 -9.96 -6.88 9.78
C VAL A 157 -10.77 -6.45 11.00
N GLU A 158 -10.32 -6.78 12.21
CA GLU A 158 -11.00 -6.42 13.45
C GLU A 158 -10.95 -4.90 13.71
N TYR A 159 -9.92 -4.24 13.18
CA TYR A 159 -9.65 -2.82 13.36
C TYR A 159 -9.97 -1.98 12.12
N VAL A 160 -9.80 -2.58 10.94
CA VAL A 160 -10.12 -1.95 9.64
C VAL A 160 -11.17 -2.81 8.94
N PRO A 161 -12.49 -2.63 9.19
CA PRO A 161 -13.54 -3.48 8.63
C PRO A 161 -13.54 -3.52 7.09
N ALA A 162 -13.11 -2.44 6.44
CA ALA A 162 -12.97 -2.36 4.99
C ALA A 162 -11.91 -3.34 4.43
N TRP A 163 -10.99 -3.84 5.25
CA TRP A 163 -9.87 -4.68 4.84
C TRP A 163 -10.29 -5.97 4.11
N ASN A 164 -11.40 -6.57 4.56
CA ASN A 164 -11.97 -7.78 3.95
C ASN A 164 -13.31 -7.53 3.25
N ALA A 165 -13.70 -6.28 3.05
CA ALA A 165 -14.92 -5.96 2.33
C ALA A 165 -14.83 -6.48 0.88
N ASP A 166 -15.86 -7.21 0.44
CA ASP A 166 -16.04 -7.62 -0.95
C ASP A 166 -17.51 -7.38 -1.32
N ASP A 167 -17.81 -6.14 -1.73
CA ASP A 167 -19.13 -5.72 -2.19
C ASP A 167 -19.38 -6.05 -3.67
N SER A 168 -18.46 -6.77 -4.31
CA SER A 168 -18.65 -7.15 -5.71
C SER A 168 -19.88 -8.03 -5.87
N THR A 169 -20.60 -7.87 -6.98
CA THR A 169 -21.79 -8.69 -7.24
C THR A 169 -21.37 -10.07 -7.76
N TRP A 170 -21.84 -11.13 -7.08
CA TRP A 170 -21.56 -12.52 -7.47
C TRP A 170 -22.67 -13.05 -8.37
N PRO A 171 -22.36 -13.70 -9.51
CA PRO A 171 -23.34 -14.53 -10.18
C PRO A 171 -23.86 -15.61 -9.21
N ALA A 172 -25.18 -15.77 -9.12
CA ALA A 172 -25.80 -16.66 -8.15
C ALA A 172 -25.27 -18.11 -8.23
N TRP A 173 -24.92 -18.56 -9.44
CA TRP A 173 -24.35 -19.90 -9.66
C TRP A 173 -22.94 -20.06 -9.08
N ILE A 174 -22.10 -19.02 -9.10
CA ILE A 174 -20.77 -19.04 -8.45
C ILE A 174 -20.94 -19.06 -6.93
N LYS A 175 -21.84 -18.21 -6.40
CA LYS A 175 -22.15 -18.19 -4.97
C LYS A 175 -22.61 -19.57 -4.50
N SER A 176 -23.51 -20.20 -5.25
CA SER A 176 -24.00 -21.54 -4.95
C SER A 176 -22.91 -22.62 -5.04
N LEU A 177 -21.95 -22.52 -5.97
CA LEU A 177 -20.80 -23.43 -6.03
C LEU A 177 -19.91 -23.28 -4.80
N HIS A 178 -19.61 -22.04 -4.40
CA HIS A 178 -18.78 -21.74 -3.24
C HIS A 178 -19.38 -22.30 -1.95
N GLU A 179 -20.67 -22.06 -1.70
CA GLU A 179 -21.41 -22.54 -0.52
C GLU A 179 -21.47 -24.07 -0.44
N ARG A 180 -21.52 -24.78 -1.58
CA ARG A 180 -21.46 -26.25 -1.61
C ARG A 180 -20.07 -26.81 -1.36
N SER A 181 -19.02 -26.10 -1.78
CA SER A 181 -17.63 -26.55 -1.60
C SER A 181 -17.06 -26.27 -0.21
N ALA A 182 -17.70 -25.39 0.56
CA ALA A 182 -17.31 -25.03 1.92
C ALA A 182 -17.92 -25.94 3.00
N GLN A 183 -18.76 -26.91 2.61
CA GLN A 183 -19.30 -27.99 3.44
C GLN A 183 -18.45 -29.24 3.27
#